data_AF-A0A1F9ZTS4-F1
#
_entry.id   AF-A0A1F9ZTS4-F1
#
_cell.length_a   1.000
_cell.length_b   1.000
_cell.length_c   1.000
_cell.angle_alpha   90.00
_cell.angle_beta   90.00
_cell.angle_gamma   90.00
#
_symmetry.space_group_name_H-M   'P 1'
#
loop_
_entity.id
_entity.type
_entity.pdbx_description
1 polymer ?
#
loop_
_entity_poly.entity_id
_entity_poly.type
_entity_poly.pdbx_seq_one_letter_code
_entity_poly.pdbx_strand_id
1 'polypeptide(L)'
;MKQFNVFVEDKVGELARVTEALAQSAINIRGLATDKLGEKPAVKIITDDENSTRKALTRAGLAFEESEILLIDLIDRPGEIAKVAKRVAGADVNISSVFLIGKKDTPVAMAIVADDPKKAKKLLG
;
A
#
# COMPACT_ATOMS: atom_id res chain seq x y z
N MET A 1 6.19 -8.51 -1.00
CA MET A 1 4.93 -7.83 -0.66
C MET A 1 4.64 -6.80 -1.73
N LYS A 2 3.45 -6.87 -2.31
CA LYS A 2 2.97 -5.96 -3.35
C LYS A 2 1.83 -5.12 -2.81
N GLN A 3 1.80 -3.85 -3.23
CA GLN A 3 0.63 -3.00 -3.18
C GLN A 3 -0.07 -3.08 -4.53
N PHE A 4 -1.39 -3.22 -4.51
CA PHE A 4 -2.26 -3.12 -5.67
C PHE A 4 -2.92 -1.73 -5.68
N ASN A 5 -2.68 -0.95 -6.73
CA ASN A 5 -3.39 0.30 -7.01
C ASN A 5 -4.60 -0.04 -7.89
N VAL A 6 -5.76 -0.26 -7.29
CA VAL A 6 -6.98 -0.59 -8.03
C VAL A 6 -7.66 0.70 -8.47
N PHE A 7 -7.71 0.96 -9.76
CA PHE A 7 -8.33 2.16 -10.31
C PHE A 7 -9.86 2.06 -10.25
N VAL A 8 -10.49 3.08 -9.70
CA VAL A 8 -11.93 3.14 -9.50
C VAL A 8 -12.49 4.48 -9.98
N GLU A 9 -13.81 4.57 -10.09
CA GLU A 9 -14.49 5.84 -10.24
C GLU A 9 -14.72 6.52 -8.89
N ASP A 10 -14.85 7.85 -8.88
CA ASP A 10 -15.20 8.61 -7.67
C ASP A 10 -16.73 8.59 -7.47
N LYS A 11 -17.29 7.40 -7.20
CA LYS A 11 -18.72 7.20 -7.03
C LYS A 11 -19.05 6.19 -5.93
N VAL A 12 -20.32 6.26 -5.50
CA VAL A 12 -20.88 5.35 -4.51
C VAL A 12 -20.73 3.89 -4.96
N GLY A 13 -20.24 3.04 -4.06
CA GLY A 13 -20.17 1.59 -4.25
C GLY A 13 -18.85 1.06 -4.83
N GLU A 14 -17.94 1.90 -5.32
CA GLU A 14 -16.69 1.40 -5.91
C GLU A 14 -15.78 0.69 -4.88
N LEU A 15 -15.68 1.23 -3.67
CA LEU A 15 -14.94 0.54 -2.61
C LEU A 15 -15.57 -0.83 -2.27
N ALA A 16 -16.90 -0.91 -2.23
CA ALA A 16 -17.61 -2.16 -1.99
C ALA A 16 -17.34 -3.16 -3.12
N ARG A 17 -17.41 -2.73 -4.39
CA ARG A 17 -17.08 -3.56 -5.56
C ARG A 17 -15.68 -4.17 -5.46
N VAL A 18 -14.70 -3.36 -5.07
CA VAL A 18 -13.31 -3.82 -4.92
C VAL A 18 -13.17 -4.80 -3.75
N THR A 19 -13.70 -4.48 -2.58
CA THR A 19 -13.53 -5.33 -1.39
C THR A 19 -14.35 -6.62 -1.47
N GLU A 20 -15.52 -6.61 -2.10
CA GLU A 20 -16.33 -7.80 -2.36
C GLU A 20 -15.62 -8.79 -3.29
N ALA A 21 -14.95 -8.30 -4.34
CA ALA A 21 -14.18 -9.15 -5.25
C ALA A 21 -13.07 -9.93 -4.51
N LEU A 22 -12.42 -9.28 -3.53
CA LEU A 22 -11.41 -9.91 -2.68
C LEU A 22 -12.05 -10.88 -1.67
N ALA A 23 -13.14 -10.47 -1.03
CA ALA A 23 -13.85 -11.27 -0.04
C ALA A 23 -14.44 -12.57 -0.63
N GLN A 24 -15.00 -12.53 -1.84
CA GLN A 24 -15.49 -13.71 -2.56
C GLN A 24 -14.39 -14.74 -2.85
N SER A 25 -13.14 -14.32 -2.83
CA SER A 25 -11.97 -15.18 -3.00
C SER A 25 -11.29 -15.53 -1.66
N ALA A 26 -11.93 -15.20 -0.52
CA ALA A 26 -11.43 -15.40 0.83
C ALA A 26 -10.05 -14.74 1.10
N ILE A 27 -9.80 -13.60 0.46
CA ILE A 27 -8.55 -12.86 0.59
C ILE A 27 -8.68 -11.84 1.71
N ASN A 28 -7.72 -11.82 2.64
CA ASN A 28 -7.73 -10.85 3.74
C ASN A 28 -6.94 -9.60 3.38
N ILE A 29 -7.51 -8.43 3.68
CA ILE A 29 -6.85 -7.14 3.47
C ILE A 29 -5.95 -6.83 4.68
N ARG A 30 -4.67 -6.55 4.41
CA ARG A 30 -3.64 -6.21 5.42
C ARG A 30 -3.40 -4.72 5.53
N GLY A 31 -3.61 -3.99 4.45
CA GLY A 31 -3.48 -2.54 4.41
C GLY A 31 -4.39 -1.98 3.34
N LEU A 32 -5.00 -0.83 3.64
CA LEU A 32 -5.90 -0.15 2.73
C LEU A 32 -5.72 1.35 2.88
N ALA A 33 -5.61 2.03 1.74
CA ALA A 33 -5.67 3.47 1.65
C ALA A 33 -6.42 3.86 0.38
N THR A 34 -7.03 5.03 0.38
CA THR A 34 -7.67 5.60 -0.81
C THR A 34 -7.06 6.96 -1.07
N ASP A 35 -6.51 7.11 -2.26
CA ASP A 35 -5.96 8.39 -2.68
C ASP A 35 -6.75 8.91 -3.87
N LYS A 36 -7.04 10.21 -3.85
CA LYS A 36 -7.53 10.95 -5.01
C LYS A 36 -6.36 11.69 -5.63
N LEU A 37 -5.50 10.96 -6.36
CA LEU A 37 -4.36 11.51 -7.09
C LEU A 37 -4.74 11.70 -8.56
N GLY A 38 -4.90 12.96 -8.99
CA GLY A 38 -5.22 13.30 -10.38
C GLY A 38 -6.65 12.93 -10.80
N GLU A 39 -6.82 12.56 -12.08
CA GLU A 39 -8.13 12.31 -12.70
C GLU A 39 -8.76 10.95 -12.35
N LYS A 40 -7.97 9.99 -11.81
CA LYS A 40 -8.46 8.63 -11.51
C LYS A 40 -8.17 8.25 -10.06
N PRO A 41 -9.20 8.19 -9.19
CA PRO A 41 -9.05 7.67 -7.84
C PRO A 41 -8.57 6.23 -7.85
N ALA A 42 -7.79 5.86 -6.83
CA ALA A 42 -7.33 4.49 -6.65
C ALA A 42 -7.53 4.03 -5.22
N VAL A 43 -7.94 2.75 -5.08
CA VAL A 43 -7.90 2.02 -3.82
C VAL A 43 -6.57 1.27 -3.77
N LYS A 44 -5.71 1.66 -2.85
CA LYS A 44 -4.41 1.02 -2.60
C LYS A 44 -4.61 -0.11 -1.60
N ILE A 45 -4.25 -1.33 -1.96
CA ILE A 45 -4.51 -2.52 -1.16
C ILE A 45 -3.25 -3.36 -1.01
N ILE A 46 -2.96 -3.79 0.21
CA ILE A 46 -2.12 -4.95 0.49
C ILE A 46 -3.03 -6.08 0.97
N THR A 47 -2.80 -7.28 0.46
CA THR A 47 -3.49 -8.49 0.88
C THR A 47 -2.51 -9.52 1.43
N ASP A 48 -3.02 -10.61 1.98
CA ASP A 48 -2.21 -11.75 2.43
C ASP A 48 -1.80 -12.73 1.32
N ASP A 49 -2.46 -12.68 0.16
CA ASP A 49 -2.12 -13.49 -1.02
C ASP A 49 -2.17 -12.65 -2.31
N GLU A 50 -0.99 -12.26 -2.79
CA GLU A 50 -0.80 -11.47 -4.02
C GLU A 50 -1.31 -12.19 -5.28
N ASN A 51 -1.13 -13.52 -5.36
CA ASN A 51 -1.49 -14.28 -6.56
C ASN A 51 -3.00 -14.44 -6.67
N SER A 52 -3.67 -14.75 -5.56
CA SER A 52 -5.13 -14.81 -5.51
C SER A 52 -5.74 -13.43 -5.72
N THR A 53 -5.11 -12.37 -5.20
CA THR A 53 -5.53 -10.98 -5.41
C THR A 53 -5.52 -10.60 -6.87
N ARG A 54 -4.43 -10.86 -7.59
CA ARG A 54 -4.32 -10.60 -9.03
C ARG A 54 -5.47 -11.26 -9.79
N LYS A 55 -5.73 -12.55 -9.53
CA LYS A 55 -6.80 -13.31 -10.17
C LYS A 55 -8.18 -12.76 -9.85
N ALA A 56 -8.44 -12.40 -8.59
CA ALA A 56 -9.72 -11.88 -8.14
C ALA A 56 -10.04 -10.52 -8.81
N LEU A 57 -9.08 -9.60 -8.81
CA LEU A 57 -9.22 -8.29 -9.45
C LEU A 57 -9.42 -8.41 -10.96
N THR A 58 -8.61 -9.24 -11.64
CA THR A 58 -8.78 -9.49 -13.09
C THR A 58 -10.15 -10.09 -13.41
N ARG A 59 -10.62 -11.08 -12.63
CA ARG A 59 -11.95 -11.70 -12.82
C ARG A 59 -13.09 -10.68 -12.64
N ALA A 60 -12.93 -9.74 -11.72
CA ALA A 60 -13.90 -8.68 -11.46
C ALA A 60 -13.85 -7.52 -12.47
N GLY A 61 -12.97 -7.58 -13.48
CA GLY A 61 -12.80 -6.50 -14.46
C GLY A 61 -12.24 -5.21 -13.84
N LEU A 62 -11.51 -5.32 -12.74
CA LEU A 62 -10.88 -4.20 -12.06
C LEU A 62 -9.48 -3.96 -12.64
N ALA A 63 -9.24 -2.76 -13.17
CA ALA A 63 -7.92 -2.36 -13.61
C ALA A 63 -7.04 -2.04 -12.40
N PHE A 64 -5.81 -2.55 -12.39
CA PHE A 64 -4.86 -2.29 -11.32
C PHE A 64 -3.42 -2.22 -11.80
N GLU A 65 -2.60 -1.54 -11.01
CA GLU A 65 -1.14 -1.60 -11.08
C GLU A 65 -0.56 -2.22 -9.82
N GLU A 66 0.61 -2.84 -9.94
CA GLU A 66 1.34 -3.42 -8.81
C GLU A 66 2.60 -2.61 -8.52
N SER A 67 2.85 -2.33 -7.24
CA SER A 67 4.07 -1.68 -6.78
C SER A 67 4.75 -2.54 -5.71
N GLU A 68 6.07 -2.61 -5.74
CA GLU A 68 6.83 -3.21 -4.64
C GLU A 68 6.82 -2.26 -3.45
N ILE A 69 6.61 -2.82 -2.26
CA ILE A 69 6.57 -2.04 -1.02
C ILE A 69 7.61 -2.53 -0.02
N LEU A 70 8.08 -1.59 0.79
CA LEU A 70 8.90 -1.87 1.96
C LEU A 70 8.06 -1.66 3.23
N LEU A 71 8.07 -2.65 4.11
CA LEU A 71 7.55 -2.53 5.47
C LEU A 71 8.67 -2.11 6.41
N ILE A 72 8.43 -1.10 7.21
CA ILE A 72 9.34 -0.67 8.26
C ILE A 72 8.58 -0.55 9.59
N ASP A 73 9.22 -0.96 10.67
CA ASP A 73 8.68 -0.79 12.02
C ASP A 73 9.02 0.62 12.53
N LEU A 74 8.03 1.28 13.13
CA LEU A 74 8.17 2.63 13.67
C LEU A 74 7.92 2.64 15.17
N ILE A 75 8.76 3.37 15.90
CA ILE A 75 8.45 3.75 17.27
C ILE A 75 7.30 4.77 17.21
N ASP A 76 6.23 4.50 17.96
CA ASP A 76 5.09 5.40 18.07
C ASP A 76 5.44 6.61 18.95
N ARG A 77 6.08 7.61 18.33
CA ARG A 77 6.42 8.88 18.97
C ARG A 77 6.52 10.02 17.95
N PRO A 78 6.36 11.28 18.39
CA PRO A 78 6.54 12.43 17.52
C PRO A 78 7.91 12.44 16.82
N GLY A 79 7.91 12.71 15.51
CA GLY A 79 9.12 12.86 14.70
C GLY A 79 9.74 11.58 14.15
N GLU A 80 9.26 10.38 14.50
CA GLU A 80 9.85 9.13 14.01
C GLU A 80 9.72 9.00 12.48
N ILE A 81 8.55 9.34 11.92
CA ILE A 81 8.35 9.38 10.46
C ILE A 81 9.24 10.45 9.81
N ALA A 82 9.40 11.62 10.43
CA ALA A 82 10.24 12.68 9.90
C ALA A 82 11.72 12.26 9.81
N LYS A 83 12.20 11.48 10.79
CA LYS A 83 13.54 10.88 10.77
C LYS A 83 13.70 9.91 9.60
N VAL A 84 12.72 9.04 9.37
CA VAL A 84 12.71 8.12 8.22
C VAL A 84 12.73 8.90 6.91
N ALA A 85 11.79 9.83 6.73
CA ALA A 85 11.67 10.63 5.50
C ALA A 85 12.97 11.39 5.18
N LYS A 86 13.62 12.00 6.19
CA LYS A 86 14.92 12.67 6.03
C LYS A 86 16.03 11.72 5.62
N ARG A 87 16.07 10.50 6.16
CA ARG A 87 17.10 9.50 5.82
C ARG A 87 17.00 9.07 4.36
N VAL A 88 15.77 8.86 3.87
CA VAL A 88 15.51 8.47 2.48
C VAL A 88 15.80 9.64 1.53
N ALA A 89 15.32 10.84 1.86
CA ALA A 89 15.59 12.05 1.09
C ALA A 89 17.09 12.38 0.99
N GLY A 90 17.84 12.27 2.11
CA GLY A 90 19.29 12.49 2.13
C GLY A 90 20.08 11.48 1.29
N ALA A 91 19.45 10.38 0.88
CA ALA A 91 20.04 9.41 -0.02
C ALA A 91 19.57 9.56 -1.47
N ASP A 92 18.80 10.60 -1.82
CA ASP A 92 18.24 10.78 -3.17
C ASP A 92 17.37 9.58 -3.58
N VAL A 93 16.33 9.34 -2.77
CA VAL A 93 15.28 8.33 -2.99
C VAL A 93 13.96 9.02 -2.68
N ASN A 94 13.00 8.91 -3.60
CA ASN A 94 11.65 9.46 -3.42
C ASN A 94 10.70 8.41 -2.82
N ILE A 95 9.74 8.86 -2.01
CA ILE A 95 8.62 8.04 -1.51
C ILE A 95 7.34 8.49 -2.22
N SER A 96 6.76 7.62 -3.05
CA SER A 96 5.58 7.92 -3.88
C SER A 96 4.26 7.49 -3.25
N SER A 97 4.29 6.67 -2.20
CA SER A 97 3.11 6.21 -1.47
C SER A 97 3.49 5.83 -0.05
N VAL A 98 2.62 6.10 0.92
CA VAL A 98 2.80 5.72 2.32
C VAL A 98 1.47 5.40 2.98
N PHE A 99 1.43 4.39 3.84
CA PHE A 99 0.30 4.11 4.72
C PHE A 99 0.75 3.35 5.96
N LEU A 100 0.04 3.56 7.07
CA LEU A 100 0.27 2.85 8.32
C LEU A 100 -0.51 1.53 8.30
N ILE A 101 0.12 0.49 8.82
CA ILE A 101 -0.43 -0.86 8.93
C ILE A 101 -0.52 -1.19 10.41
N GLY A 102 -1.73 -1.50 10.86
CA GLY A 102 -1.98 -1.93 12.23
C GLY A 102 -1.31 -3.27 12.52
N LYS A 103 -0.47 -3.33 13.56
CA LYS A 103 0.01 -4.57 14.18
C LYS A 103 -0.70 -4.76 15.52
N LYS A 104 -1.03 -6.02 15.83
CA LYS A 104 -1.88 -6.39 16.96
C LYS A 104 -1.30 -6.01 18.34
N ASP A 105 0.03 -5.85 18.47
CA ASP A 105 0.71 -5.75 19.78
C ASP A 105 1.90 -4.76 19.83
N THR A 106 1.88 -3.64 19.07
CA THR A 106 2.99 -2.65 18.87
C THR A 106 4.27 -3.20 18.22
N PRO A 107 5.08 -2.44 17.45
CA PRO A 107 4.97 -1.05 16.98
C PRO A 107 4.09 -0.89 15.72
N VAL A 108 3.79 0.36 15.32
CA VAL A 108 3.09 0.66 14.06
C VAL A 108 4.02 0.31 12.89
N ALA A 109 3.55 -0.49 11.94
CA ALA A 109 4.28 -0.72 10.69
C ALA A 109 3.89 0.36 9.68
N MET A 110 4.84 0.81 8.87
CA MET A 110 4.58 1.70 7.74
C MET A 110 4.98 1.00 6.45
N ALA A 111 4.06 0.95 5.49
CA ALA A 111 4.35 0.55 4.12
C ALA A 111 4.68 1.78 3.29
N ILE A 112 5.77 1.71 2.52
CA ILE A 112 6.16 2.74 1.57
C ILE A 112 6.39 2.15 0.18
N VAL A 113 6.02 2.91 -0.85
CA VAL A 113 6.50 2.72 -2.23
C VAL A 113 7.60 3.75 -2.47
N ALA A 114 8.77 3.29 -2.89
CA ALA A 114 9.91 4.14 -3.25
C ALA A 114 10.28 3.97 -4.72
N ASP A 115 10.93 4.97 -5.30
CA ASP A 115 11.49 4.92 -6.66
C ASP A 115 12.66 3.93 -6.80
N ASP A 116 13.47 3.77 -5.74
CA ASP A 116 14.47 2.70 -5.60
C ASP A 116 14.19 1.85 -4.34
N PRO A 117 13.33 0.81 -4.46
CA PRO A 117 13.01 -0.06 -3.34
C PRO A 117 14.23 -0.79 -2.75
N LYS A 118 15.24 -1.11 -3.57
CA LYS A 118 16.44 -1.83 -3.12
C LYS A 118 17.31 -0.94 -2.24
N LYS A 119 17.52 0.31 -2.66
CA LYS A 119 18.25 1.31 -1.88
C LYS A 119 17.49 1.71 -0.64
N ALA A 120 16.16 1.95 -0.73
CA ALA A 120 15.31 2.20 0.42
C ALA A 120 15.40 1.07 1.46
N LYS A 121 15.38 -0.20 1.03
CA LYS A 121 15.55 -1.36 1.93
C LYS A 121 16.89 -1.35 2.65
N LYS A 122 18.00 -1.12 1.94
CA LYS A 122 19.33 -1.02 2.57
C LYS A 122 19.44 0.15 3.56
N LEU A 123 18.70 1.23 3.30
CA LEU A 123 18.68 2.41 4.14
C LEU A 123 17.75 2.28 5.33
N LEU A 124 16.69 1.48 5.30
CA LEU A 124 15.68 1.50 6.35
C LEU A 124 15.51 0.17 7.11
N GLY A 125 16.00 -0.92 6.52
CA GLY A 125 15.97 -2.27 7.10
C GLY A 125 17.19 -2.62 7.93
#